data_AF-A0A316B7R5-F1
#
_entry.id   AF-A0A316B7R5-F1
#
_cell.length_a   1.000
_cell.length_b   1.000
_cell.length_c   1.000
_cell.angle_alpha   90.00
_cell.angle_beta   90.00
_cell.angle_gamma   90.00
#
_symmetry.space_group_name_H-M   'P 1'
#
loop_
_entity.id
_entity.type
_entity.pdbx_description
1 polymer ?
#
loop_
_entity_poly.entity_id
_entity_poly.type
_entity_poly.pdbx_seq_one_letter_code
_entity_poly.pdbx_strand_id
1 'polypeptide(L)'
;MSHKFRFFGLFALVTYGLLLGVNAIAQSEEDKPIPGSEADTLTREDARMAFLVYKLLDKDGKIIGANLEKGAKLFYQNCRPCHGEDGMRVNFNPMSRRPAYIGQRAREEMPTFWYQMNFGDEGRSMEAYYDEIPLEDMIDIAGYAQTLP
;
A
#
# COMPACT_ATOMS: atom_id res chain seq x y z
N MET A 1 -4.27 -26.29 70.23
CA MET A 1 -4.49 -26.56 68.79
C MET A 1 -5.13 -25.32 68.19
N SER A 2 -4.37 -24.31 67.75
CA SER A 2 -3.79 -24.16 66.41
C SER A 2 -4.77 -24.50 65.28
N HIS A 3 -5.25 -23.49 64.56
CA HIS A 3 -5.01 -23.36 63.12
C HIS A 3 -5.35 -21.93 62.67
N LYS A 4 -4.30 -21.15 62.37
CA LYS A 4 -4.38 -19.88 61.63
C LYS A 4 -4.43 -20.23 60.14
N PHE A 5 -5.53 -19.93 59.44
CA PHE A 5 -5.55 -19.96 57.98
C PHE A 5 -5.19 -18.57 57.45
N ARG A 6 -4.01 -18.47 56.84
CA ARG A 6 -3.51 -17.28 56.14
C ARG A 6 -4.20 -17.20 54.79
N PHE A 7 -5.12 -16.26 54.61
CA PHE A 7 -5.65 -15.89 53.30
C PHE A 7 -4.83 -14.70 52.77
N PHE A 8 -3.63 -14.98 52.29
CA PHE A 8 -2.76 -13.98 51.66
C PHE A 8 -2.38 -14.52 50.29
N GLY A 9 -2.80 -13.83 49.22
CA GLY A 9 -2.26 -14.11 47.88
C GLY A 9 -3.26 -14.35 46.75
N LEU A 10 -4.35 -13.58 46.64
CA LEU A 10 -5.16 -13.59 45.41
C LEU A 10 -5.69 -12.22 44.97
N PHE A 11 -5.06 -11.13 45.43
CA PHE A 11 -5.42 -9.76 45.04
C PHE A 11 -4.30 -9.00 44.30
N ALA A 12 -3.22 -9.67 43.89
CA ALA A 12 -2.07 -9.03 43.25
C ALA A 12 -1.96 -9.26 41.73
N LEU A 13 -2.83 -10.09 41.12
CA LEU A 13 -2.76 -10.37 39.67
C LEU A 13 -3.76 -9.56 38.83
N VAL A 14 -4.80 -8.97 39.44
CA VAL A 14 -5.77 -8.14 38.70
C VAL A 14 -5.22 -6.73 38.44
N THR A 15 -4.31 -6.23 39.27
CA THR A 15 -3.71 -4.89 39.10
C THR A 15 -2.57 -4.86 38.08
N TYR A 16 -1.96 -6.01 37.75
CA TYR A 16 -0.90 -6.05 36.74
C TYR A 16 -1.44 -6.12 35.30
N GLY A 17 -2.63 -6.70 35.10
CA GLY A 17 -3.33 -6.67 33.80
C GLY A 17 -3.87 -5.30 33.40
N LEU A 18 -4.06 -4.40 34.38
CA LEU A 18 -4.44 -2.99 34.17
C LEU A 18 -3.24 -2.08 33.86
N LEU A 19 -2.00 -2.52 34.12
CA LEU A 19 -0.78 -1.76 33.80
C LEU A 19 -0.19 -2.12 32.43
N LEU A 20 -0.57 -3.26 31.85
CA LEU A 20 -0.15 -3.69 30.51
C LEU A 20 -1.31 -3.59 29.53
N GLY A 21 -1.89 -2.37 29.45
CA GLY A 21 -2.93 -1.91 28.54
C GLY A 21 -3.19 -2.82 27.34
N VAL A 22 -4.07 -3.80 27.55
CA VAL A 22 -4.67 -4.56 26.46
C VAL A 22 -5.76 -3.67 25.89
N ASN A 23 -5.50 -3.08 24.72
CA ASN A 23 -6.32 -3.23 23.52
C ASN A 23 -6.42 -1.96 22.68
N ALA A 24 -6.29 -2.21 21.38
CA ALA A 24 -6.91 -1.49 20.29
C ALA A 24 -6.36 -0.09 20.03
N ILE A 25 -5.27 -0.05 19.25
CA ILE A 25 -5.08 1.03 18.27
C ILE A 25 -6.17 0.83 17.20
N ALA A 26 -7.40 1.21 17.54
CA ALA A 26 -8.36 1.60 16.54
C ALA A 26 -7.89 2.98 16.06
N GLN A 27 -7.25 3.05 14.89
CA GLN A 27 -6.93 4.32 14.23
C GLN A 27 -8.27 4.99 13.89
N SER A 28 -8.77 5.81 14.81
CA SER A 28 -9.81 6.78 14.50
C SER A 28 -9.23 7.82 13.54
N GLU A 29 -10.07 8.48 12.73
CA GLU A 29 -9.64 9.55 11.82
C GLU A 29 -8.89 10.70 12.54
N GLU A 30 -8.96 10.73 13.87
CA GLU A 30 -8.34 11.72 14.77
C GLU A 30 -6.81 11.58 14.91
N ASP A 31 -6.21 10.50 14.40
CA ASP A 31 -4.75 10.27 14.46
C ASP A 31 -3.96 10.88 13.28
N LYS A 32 -4.64 11.57 12.35
CA LYS A 32 -3.94 12.33 11.29
C LYS A 32 -3.54 13.70 11.83
N PRO A 33 -2.29 14.16 11.61
CA PRO A 33 -1.90 15.53 11.92
C PRO A 33 -2.88 16.53 11.31
N ILE A 34 -3.14 17.64 12.03
CA ILE A 34 -3.95 18.74 11.51
C ILE A 34 -3.27 19.25 10.22
N PRO A 35 -3.98 19.36 9.08
CA PRO A 35 -3.39 19.84 7.83
C PRO A 35 -2.65 21.18 8.01
N GLY A 36 -1.37 21.22 7.61
CA GLY A 36 -0.49 22.38 7.74
C GLY A 36 0.15 22.60 9.12
N SER A 37 -0.04 21.68 10.08
CA SER A 37 0.67 21.71 11.38
C SER A 37 2.14 21.28 11.24
N GLU A 38 2.97 21.55 12.25
CA GLU A 38 4.37 21.05 12.31
C GLU A 38 4.45 19.51 12.25
N ALA A 39 3.37 18.81 12.62
CA ALA A 39 3.28 17.36 12.53
C ALA A 39 2.80 16.87 11.15
N ASP A 40 2.22 17.74 10.30
CA ASP A 40 1.79 17.44 8.94
C ASP A 40 2.94 17.58 7.95
N THR A 41 3.89 16.64 8.07
CA THR A 41 5.15 16.66 7.32
C THR A 41 5.15 15.77 6.09
N LEU A 42 4.13 14.90 5.93
CA LEU A 42 4.07 14.00 4.78
C LEU A 42 3.64 14.77 3.55
N THR A 43 4.46 14.74 2.51
CA THR A 43 4.04 15.17 1.18
C THR A 43 2.92 14.26 0.66
N ARG A 44 2.20 14.69 -0.39
CA ARG A 44 1.17 13.85 -1.02
C ARG A 44 1.77 12.54 -1.55
N GLU A 45 3.02 12.59 -2.00
CA GLU A 45 3.83 11.46 -2.44
C GLU A 45 4.12 10.52 -1.26
N ASP A 46 4.62 11.06 -0.14
CA ASP A 46 4.93 10.26 1.05
C ASP A 46 3.68 9.58 1.60
N ALA A 47 2.57 10.31 1.69
CA ALA A 47 1.29 9.76 2.15
C ALA A 47 0.81 8.62 1.22
N ARG A 48 0.96 8.78 -0.10
CA ARG A 48 0.56 7.78 -1.10
C ARG A 48 1.47 6.55 -1.07
N MET A 49 2.76 6.72 -0.84
CA MET A 49 3.73 5.63 -0.70
C MET A 49 3.56 4.90 0.64
N ALA A 50 3.32 5.62 1.73
CA ALA A 50 3.00 5.04 3.02
C ALA A 50 1.71 4.21 2.95
N PHE A 51 0.68 4.70 2.26
CA PHE A 51 -0.56 3.95 2.06
C PHE A 51 -0.31 2.61 1.33
N LEU A 52 0.51 2.62 0.27
CA LEU A 52 0.91 1.38 -0.41
C LEU A 52 1.52 0.38 0.57
N VAL A 53 2.57 0.79 1.28
CA VAL A 53 3.38 -0.11 2.10
C VAL A 53 2.64 -0.62 3.33
N TYR A 54 1.87 0.25 4.00
CA TYR A 54 1.22 -0.12 5.27
C TYR A 54 -0.17 -0.73 5.11
N LYS A 55 -0.85 -0.49 3.98
CA LYS A 55 -2.27 -0.86 3.83
C LYS A 55 -2.55 -1.70 2.59
N LEU A 56 -1.73 -1.65 1.54
CA LEU A 56 -2.05 -2.31 0.27
C LEU A 56 -1.18 -3.51 -0.07
N LEU A 57 0.03 -3.62 0.47
CA LEU A 57 0.91 -4.76 0.17
C LEU A 57 0.78 -5.85 1.22
N ASP A 58 0.63 -7.09 0.76
CA ASP A 58 0.87 -8.26 1.59
C ASP A 58 2.38 -8.55 1.73
N LYS A 59 2.71 -9.59 2.51
CA LYS A 59 4.09 -10.02 2.77
C LYS A 59 4.86 -10.44 1.51
N ASP A 60 4.17 -10.77 0.43
CA ASP A 60 4.75 -11.21 -0.85
C ASP A 60 4.75 -10.08 -1.88
N GLY A 61 4.37 -8.85 -1.48
CA GLY A 61 4.31 -7.68 -2.33
C GLY A 61 3.11 -7.64 -3.27
N LYS A 62 2.06 -8.44 -3.02
CA LYS A 62 0.81 -8.40 -3.79
C LYS A 62 -0.14 -7.31 -3.27
N ILE A 63 -0.86 -6.68 -4.19
CA ILE A 63 -1.92 -5.72 -3.86
C ILE A 63 -3.10 -6.49 -3.26
N ILE A 64 -3.47 -6.13 -2.03
CA ILE A 64 -4.65 -6.68 -1.35
C ILE A 64 -5.91 -5.92 -1.77
N GLY A 65 -7.04 -6.62 -1.87
CA GLY A 65 -8.36 -6.01 -2.09
C GLY A 65 -8.66 -5.55 -3.52
N ALA A 66 -7.73 -5.70 -4.48
CA ALA A 66 -7.96 -5.29 -5.86
C ALA A 66 -9.01 -6.14 -6.58
N ASN A 67 -9.91 -5.48 -7.32
CA ASN A 67 -10.81 -6.08 -8.30
C ASN A 67 -10.10 -6.18 -9.67
N LEU A 68 -9.59 -7.37 -9.98
CA LEU A 68 -8.81 -7.61 -11.20
C LEU A 68 -9.60 -7.41 -12.49
N GLU A 69 -10.91 -7.69 -12.50
CA GLU A 69 -11.74 -7.51 -13.71
C GLU A 69 -11.91 -6.02 -14.03
N LYS A 70 -12.17 -5.20 -13.00
CA LYS A 70 -12.25 -3.75 -13.14
C LYS A 70 -10.88 -3.16 -13.49
N GLY A 71 -9.83 -3.62 -12.84
CA GLY A 71 -8.45 -3.25 -13.13
C GLY A 71 -8.06 -3.51 -14.58
N ALA A 72 -8.48 -4.65 -15.16
CA ALA A 72 -8.25 -4.98 -16.57
C ALA A 72 -8.91 -3.95 -17.51
N LYS A 73 -10.17 -3.59 -17.25
CA LYS A 73 -10.91 -2.60 -18.06
C LYS A 73 -10.23 -1.23 -18.00
N LEU A 74 -9.84 -0.80 -16.80
CA LEU A 74 -9.16 0.48 -16.58
C LEU A 74 -7.76 0.50 -17.22
N PHE A 75 -6.99 -0.58 -17.10
CA PHE A 75 -5.70 -0.71 -17.76
C PHE A 75 -5.84 -0.65 -19.28
N TYR A 76 -6.85 -1.31 -19.85
CA TYR A 76 -7.11 -1.29 -21.29
C TYR A 76 -7.46 0.12 -21.82
N GLN A 77 -8.11 0.94 -20.99
CA GLN A 77 -8.47 2.31 -21.33
C GLN A 77 -7.28 3.27 -21.20
N ASN A 78 -6.56 3.19 -20.08
CA ASN A 78 -5.60 4.23 -19.69
C ASN A 78 -4.14 3.84 -20.02
N CYS A 79 -3.77 2.58 -19.85
CA CYS A 79 -2.37 2.14 -19.90
C CYS A 79 -2.01 1.48 -21.24
N ARG A 80 -2.92 0.69 -21.81
CA ARG A 80 -2.72 -0.05 -23.07
C ARG A 80 -2.25 0.82 -24.23
N PRO A 81 -2.74 2.06 -24.46
CA PRO A 81 -2.29 2.88 -25.59
C PRO A 81 -0.77 3.03 -25.65
N CYS A 82 -0.11 3.11 -24.49
CA CYS A 82 1.35 3.21 -24.39
C CYS A 82 2.01 1.86 -24.09
N HIS A 83 1.48 1.08 -23.15
CA HIS A 83 2.15 -0.12 -22.63
C HIS A 83 1.84 -1.43 -23.35
N GLY A 84 0.77 -1.52 -24.13
CA GLY A 84 0.39 -2.76 -24.82
C GLY A 84 -0.79 -3.44 -24.16
N GLU A 85 -1.45 -4.34 -24.88
CA GLU A 85 -2.52 -5.16 -24.31
C GLU A 85 -1.97 -6.14 -23.27
N ASP A 86 -0.76 -6.64 -23.51
CA ASP A 86 0.02 -7.48 -22.61
C ASP A 86 1.00 -6.69 -21.73
N GLY A 87 1.03 -5.36 -21.82
CA GLY A 87 1.97 -4.52 -21.07
C GLY A 87 3.44 -4.59 -21.53
N MET A 88 3.75 -5.23 -22.66
CA MET A 88 5.14 -5.47 -23.11
C MET A 88 5.66 -4.48 -24.16
N ARG A 89 4.90 -3.44 -24.53
CA ARG A 89 5.32 -2.49 -25.57
C ARG A 89 6.53 -1.65 -25.17
N VAL A 90 6.64 -1.30 -23.88
CA VAL A 90 7.73 -0.46 -23.36
C VAL A 90 8.63 -1.28 -22.46
N ASN A 91 9.86 -1.54 -22.91
CA ASN A 91 10.91 -2.12 -22.07
C ASN A 91 11.67 -1.00 -21.36
N PHE A 92 11.54 -0.91 -20.03
CA PHE A 92 12.22 0.08 -19.19
C PHE A 92 13.71 -0.20 -19.02
N ASN A 93 14.19 -1.37 -19.46
CA ASN A 93 15.59 -1.77 -19.38
C ASN A 93 16.11 -2.32 -20.73
N PRO A 94 16.13 -1.48 -21.79
CA PRO A 94 16.42 -1.92 -23.15
C PRO A 94 17.86 -2.39 -23.36
N MET A 95 18.79 -1.95 -22.50
CA MET A 95 20.21 -2.30 -22.58
C MET A 95 20.57 -3.55 -21.78
N SER A 96 19.64 -4.10 -20.99
CA SER A 96 19.86 -5.27 -20.16
C SER A 96 19.39 -6.54 -20.84
N ARG A 97 20.04 -7.67 -20.50
CA ARG A 97 19.57 -9.02 -20.87
C ARG A 97 18.31 -9.45 -20.12
N ARG A 98 17.90 -8.67 -19.11
CA ARG A 98 16.66 -8.83 -18.34
C ARG A 98 15.74 -7.64 -18.67
N PRO A 99 14.82 -7.77 -19.65
CA PRO A 99 13.86 -6.72 -19.93
C PRO A 99 12.98 -6.48 -18.71
N ALA A 100 12.45 -5.26 -18.59
CA ALA A 100 11.52 -4.87 -17.55
C ALA A 100 10.31 -4.20 -18.18
N TYR A 101 9.17 -4.88 -18.15
CA TYR A 101 7.87 -4.39 -18.62
C TYR A 101 6.98 -3.95 -17.46
N ILE A 102 5.82 -3.37 -17.75
CA ILE A 102 4.93 -2.83 -16.71
C ILE A 102 4.44 -3.91 -15.74
N GLY A 103 4.17 -5.13 -16.23
CA GLY A 103 3.78 -6.25 -15.38
C GLY A 103 4.92 -6.70 -14.46
N GLN A 104 6.12 -6.90 -15.01
CA GLN A 104 7.32 -7.22 -14.22
C GLN A 104 7.60 -6.15 -13.16
N ARG A 105 7.53 -4.87 -13.53
CA ARG A 105 7.66 -3.73 -12.61
C ARG A 105 6.60 -3.78 -11.50
N ALA A 106 5.35 -4.08 -11.81
CA ALA A 106 4.30 -4.26 -10.80
C ALA A 106 4.55 -5.45 -9.86
N ARG A 107 5.13 -6.55 -10.35
CA ARG A 107 5.40 -7.75 -9.53
C ARG A 107 6.67 -7.65 -8.70
N GLU A 108 7.73 -7.06 -9.25
CA GLU A 108 9.07 -7.10 -8.67
C GLU A 108 9.46 -5.78 -7.98
N GLU A 109 8.86 -4.66 -8.39
CA GLU A 109 9.20 -3.30 -7.94
C GLU A 109 7.92 -2.46 -7.74
N MET A 110 6.92 -3.01 -7.03
CA MET A 110 5.62 -2.37 -6.83
C MET A 110 5.70 -0.91 -6.31
N PRO A 111 6.60 -0.52 -5.40
CA PRO A 111 6.78 0.88 -5.02
C PRO A 111 7.07 1.80 -6.21
N THR A 112 7.92 1.35 -7.15
CA THR A 112 8.23 2.11 -8.36
C THR A 112 7.05 2.16 -9.33
N PHE A 113 6.34 1.03 -9.52
CA PHE A 113 5.10 1.01 -10.30
C PHE A 113 4.09 2.02 -9.76
N TRP A 114 3.82 1.94 -8.45
CA TRP A 114 2.82 2.75 -7.77
C TRP A 114 3.16 4.23 -7.83
N TYR A 115 4.42 4.59 -7.59
CA TYR A 115 4.89 5.96 -7.69
C TYR A 115 4.68 6.51 -9.10
N GLN A 116 5.13 5.79 -10.13
CA GLN A 116 5.03 6.22 -11.53
C GLN A 116 3.57 6.33 -12.00
N MET A 117 2.69 5.41 -11.58
CA MET A 117 1.27 5.50 -11.90
C MET A 117 0.62 6.72 -11.23
N ASN A 118 1.01 7.07 -10.00
CA ASN A 118 0.42 8.21 -9.29
C ASN A 118 0.99 9.55 -9.79
N PHE A 119 2.30 9.65 -9.92
CA PHE A 119 3.00 10.94 -10.07
C PHE A 119 3.70 11.11 -11.42
N GLY A 120 3.60 10.12 -12.31
CA GLY A 120 4.17 10.18 -13.65
C GLY A 120 5.69 10.16 -13.66
N ASP A 121 6.23 10.44 -14.85
CA ASP A 121 7.63 10.79 -15.10
C ASP A 121 7.67 11.60 -16.40
N GLU A 122 7.83 12.92 -16.27
CA GLU A 122 7.88 13.85 -17.41
C GLU A 122 9.03 13.52 -18.38
N GLY A 123 10.19 13.10 -17.85
CA GLY A 123 11.35 12.74 -18.64
C GLY A 123 11.15 11.50 -19.51
N ARG A 124 10.14 10.68 -19.20
CA ARG A 124 9.75 9.48 -19.96
C ARG A 124 8.35 9.58 -20.59
N SER A 125 7.74 10.76 -20.57
CA SER A 125 6.38 10.99 -21.05
C SER A 125 5.35 10.03 -20.43
N MET A 126 5.51 9.73 -19.13
CA MET A 126 4.54 8.98 -18.36
C MET A 126 3.64 9.96 -17.60
N GLU A 127 2.34 9.94 -17.89
CA GLU A 127 1.36 10.81 -17.26
C GLU A 127 1.15 10.44 -15.78
N ALA A 128 0.80 11.44 -14.97
CA ALA A 128 0.40 11.26 -13.58
C ALA A 128 -1.12 11.04 -13.49
N TYR A 129 -1.57 10.03 -12.75
CA TYR A 129 -3.00 9.72 -12.60
C TYR A 129 -3.58 10.04 -11.23
N TYR A 130 -2.80 10.56 -10.28
CA TYR A 130 -3.26 10.82 -8.91
C TYR A 130 -4.56 11.63 -8.87
N ASP A 131 -4.68 12.67 -9.70
CA ASP A 131 -5.83 13.57 -9.73
C ASP A 131 -6.89 13.19 -10.79
N GLU A 132 -6.61 12.17 -11.60
CA GLU A 132 -7.42 11.78 -12.76
C GLU A 132 -8.20 10.47 -12.53
N ILE A 133 -7.63 9.54 -11.76
CA ILE A 133 -8.22 8.23 -11.48
C ILE A 133 -8.46 8.11 -9.97
N PRO A 134 -9.68 7.74 -9.53
CA PRO A 134 -9.96 7.50 -8.12
C PRO A 134 -9.01 6.48 -7.50
N LEU A 135 -8.61 6.68 -6.23
CA LEU A 135 -7.66 5.79 -5.55
C LEU A 135 -8.04 4.30 -5.65
N GLU A 136 -9.30 3.96 -5.43
CA GLU A 136 -9.78 2.57 -5.52
C GLU A 136 -9.57 1.98 -6.92
N ASP A 137 -9.78 2.77 -7.96
CA ASP A 137 -9.57 2.37 -9.35
C ASP A 137 -8.07 2.18 -9.64
N MET A 138 -7.19 2.99 -9.02
CA MET A 138 -5.75 2.80 -9.10
C MET A 138 -5.28 1.52 -8.38
N ILE A 139 -5.90 1.15 -7.26
CA ILE A 139 -5.65 -0.12 -6.57
C ILE A 139 -6.00 -1.29 -7.49
N ASP A 140 -7.17 -1.22 -8.15
CA ASP A 140 -7.62 -2.23 -9.12
C ASP A 140 -6.63 -2.37 -10.29
N ILE A 141 -6.16 -1.24 -10.86
CA ILE A 141 -5.14 -1.23 -11.92
C ILE A 141 -3.83 -1.86 -11.43
N ALA A 142 -3.36 -1.50 -10.22
CA ALA A 142 -2.13 -2.04 -9.67
C ALA A 142 -2.21 -3.55 -9.46
N GLY A 143 -3.33 -4.06 -8.93
CA GLY A 143 -3.57 -5.49 -8.78
C GLY A 143 -3.60 -6.21 -10.12
N TYR A 144 -4.31 -5.67 -11.13
CA TYR A 144 -4.33 -6.24 -12.47
C TYR A 144 -2.95 -6.23 -13.13
N ALA A 145 -2.18 -5.15 -12.99
CA ALA A 145 -0.83 -5.06 -13.57
C ALA A 145 0.09 -6.18 -13.06
N GLN A 146 -0.09 -6.64 -11.81
CA GLN A 146 0.66 -7.80 -11.27
C GLN A 146 0.33 -9.14 -11.95
N THR A 147 -0.70 -9.21 -12.80
CA THR A 147 -1.10 -10.41 -13.56
C THR A 147 -0.57 -10.45 -14.98
N LEU A 148 -0.11 -9.30 -15.50
CA LEU A 148 0.51 -9.20 -16.82
C LEU A 148 1.83 -9.97 -16.88
N PRO A 149 2.39 -10.26 -18.06
CA PRO A 149 3.74 -10.83 -18.23
C PRO A 149 4.88 -10.05 -17.56
#